data_AF-A0A7Z9Q8D0-F1
#
_entry.id   AF-A0A7Z9Q8D0-F1
#
_cell.length_a   1.000
_cell.length_b   1.000
_cell.length_c   1.000
_cell.angle_alpha   90.00
_cell.angle_beta   90.00
_cell.angle_gamma   90.00
#
_symmetry.space_group_name_H-M   'P 1'
#
loop_
_entity.id
_entity.type
_entity.pdbx_description
1 polymer ?
#
loop_
_entity_poly.entity_id
_entity_poly.type
_entity_poly.pdbx_seq_one_letter_code
_entity_poly.pdbx_strand_id
1 'polypeptide(L)'
;MKYSEINWSTVIVLITCAVLVSPLLAISPPNTGSFPPNFWETMRNRDVGMDYGDPGWKKKINDWSTSGNRNTQLEFFIPVLLGKYANATSYFNAADYQNLLFDNNSNGSMKEYYAEISYGNFTVDGVAGGWYQSTYTMEQAEQNTRGYVAEVVQLADPDYDFSQYDNDGPDNVPNSGDDDGFVDGIIVVYSGCGAEVNEGNNNIWPHQSSLYNDQYQTNDPSANGGYVIVNTYAVCPELSGGGDCWTDQIRPIGVYAHEFGHVLGLPDLYDRDDSSAGIGSWCLMASGSHNGQMGTTPAHMSVWCKMQLNWLNPAVLASDETDFSFPPITNNGFALQIWEDDYNWSSYFLIENRKSVGFDSALPGQGLMIYHIDENKGWGMNNWGGGTVNDDETHKLVDLEEADGNDDLDNNQNNGDDGDSYPGSSNNIEFSSSSYPNSNHYNGNTSGIALTDISDQDTVIIANVNIRPEQGYAIVYDELGISGLSYGYSDPAVDTWGGVLFTPTGDGYLTEVDVGLVAEQATFEIYIYESFDGNTPGGELANKSVTTTESGWVSVSIDSIAVYENTDFFIGFNMNEN
;
A
#
# COMPACT_ATOMS: atom_id res chain seq x y z
N MET A 1 4.77 -38.58 25.38
CA MET A 1 5.40 -39.38 26.46
C MET A 1 6.83 -38.86 26.69
N LYS A 2 7.27 -38.65 27.94
CA LYS A 2 8.67 -38.37 28.36
C LYS A 2 9.39 -39.72 28.59
N TYR A 3 10.67 -40.01 28.31
CA TYR A 3 11.95 -39.30 28.14
C TYR A 3 12.90 -40.19 27.28
N SER A 4 13.92 -39.64 26.59
CA SER A 4 15.34 -40.01 26.80
C SER A 4 16.33 -39.29 25.87
N GLU A 5 17.33 -38.67 26.51
CA GLU A 5 18.76 -38.55 26.15
C GLU A 5 19.21 -37.84 24.85
N ILE A 6 19.74 -36.64 25.07
CA ILE A 6 20.51 -35.82 24.14
C ILE A 6 21.94 -36.40 24.02
N ASN A 7 22.45 -36.55 22.78
CA ASN A 7 23.86 -36.83 22.53
C ASN A 7 24.43 -35.76 21.58
N TRP A 8 25.40 -34.99 22.08
CA TRP A 8 26.06 -33.90 21.38
C TRP A 8 27.20 -34.42 20.50
N SER A 9 27.07 -34.31 19.18
CA SER A 9 28.24 -34.19 18.30
C SER A 9 27.85 -33.56 16.96
N THR A 10 28.47 -32.40 16.69
CA THR A 10 28.36 -31.52 15.51
C THR A 10 27.25 -30.47 15.61
N VAL A 11 27.55 -29.40 16.35
CA VAL A 11 26.85 -28.12 16.22
C VAL A 11 27.44 -27.39 15.02
N ILE A 12 26.69 -27.32 13.93
CA ILE A 12 26.74 -26.18 13.03
C ILE A 12 25.47 -25.40 13.36
N VAL A 13 25.62 -24.34 14.15
CA VAL A 13 24.58 -23.32 14.26
C VAL A 13 24.67 -22.49 12.99
N LEU A 14 23.81 -22.80 12.02
CA LEU A 14 23.37 -21.81 11.05
C LEU A 14 22.16 -21.15 11.68
N ILE A 15 22.40 -20.03 12.37
CA ILE A 15 21.35 -19.03 12.57
C ILE A 15 21.31 -18.28 11.24
N THR A 16 20.45 -18.73 10.33
CA THR A 16 19.81 -17.80 9.41
C THR A 16 18.85 -17.00 10.28
N CYS A 17 19.34 -15.90 10.85
CA CYS A 17 18.44 -14.78 11.11
C CYS A 17 17.91 -14.41 9.73
N ALA A 18 16.65 -14.72 9.45
CA ALA A 18 15.89 -13.82 8.60
C ALA A 18 15.98 -12.48 9.32
N VAL A 19 16.84 -11.59 8.79
CA VAL A 19 16.79 -10.20 9.18
C VAL A 19 15.40 -9.78 8.70
N LEU A 20 14.45 -9.72 9.63
CA LEU A 20 13.27 -8.89 9.45
C LEU A 20 13.82 -7.46 9.38
N VAL A 21 14.23 -7.08 8.19
CA VAL A 21 14.31 -5.69 7.79
C VAL A 21 12.85 -5.27 7.80
N SER A 22 12.34 -4.83 8.94
CA SER A 22 11.12 -4.02 8.95
C SER A 22 11.46 -2.85 8.03
N PRO A 23 10.87 -2.78 6.82
CA PRO A 23 11.06 -1.61 6.01
C PRO A 23 10.50 -0.45 6.83
N LEU A 24 11.16 0.69 6.72
CA LEU A 24 10.52 1.93 7.08
C LEU A 24 9.50 2.19 5.99
N LEU A 25 8.31 2.58 6.39
CA LEU A 25 7.12 2.38 5.58
C LEU A 25 6.47 3.75 5.32
N ALA A 26 6.44 4.68 6.28
CA ALA A 26 5.66 5.92 6.19
C ALA A 26 6.47 7.23 6.33
N ILE A 27 7.13 7.67 5.26
CA ILE A 27 8.00 8.86 5.27
C ILE A 27 7.82 9.65 3.96
N SER A 28 7.65 10.98 4.01
CA SER A 28 7.67 11.80 2.79
C SER A 28 8.99 11.64 2.00
N PRO A 29 8.98 11.47 0.67
CA PRO A 29 10.22 11.40 -0.10
C PRO A 29 10.94 12.76 -0.14
N PRO A 30 12.25 12.79 -0.47
CA PRO A 30 12.97 14.03 -0.70
C PRO A 30 12.32 14.82 -1.83
N ASN A 31 12.30 16.15 -1.70
CA ASN A 31 11.78 17.02 -2.77
C ASN A 31 12.65 16.96 -4.04
N THR A 32 13.96 16.76 -3.89
CA THR A 32 14.91 16.57 -4.98
C THR A 32 16.09 15.71 -4.53
N GLY A 33 16.55 14.83 -5.40
CA GLY A 33 17.74 14.00 -5.16
C GLY A 33 17.50 12.89 -4.14
N SER A 34 18.60 12.36 -3.63
CA SER A 34 18.65 11.17 -2.77
C SER A 34 18.38 11.43 -1.29
N PHE A 35 17.98 10.39 -0.57
CA PHE A 35 18.00 10.42 0.90
C PHE A 35 19.42 10.65 1.45
N PRO A 36 19.58 11.34 2.61
CA PRO A 36 20.88 11.53 3.22
C PRO A 36 21.56 10.20 3.60
N PRO A 37 22.91 10.15 3.65
CA PRO A 37 23.63 8.94 4.06
C PRO A 37 23.21 8.42 5.46
N ASN A 38 22.96 7.11 5.57
CA ASN A 38 22.48 6.43 6.78
C ASN A 38 21.09 6.90 7.28
N PHE A 39 20.30 7.58 6.44
CA PHE A 39 18.96 8.03 6.80
C PHE A 39 18.08 6.86 7.27
N TRP A 40 17.98 5.80 6.47
CA TRP A 40 17.14 4.64 6.77
C TRP A 40 17.61 3.86 8.01
N GLU A 41 18.92 3.76 8.24
CA GLU A 41 19.44 3.19 9.50
C GLU A 41 19.04 4.06 10.70
N THR A 42 19.11 5.37 10.55
CA THR A 42 18.77 6.34 11.61
C THR A 42 17.28 6.26 11.97
N MET A 43 16.40 6.28 10.98
CA MET A 43 14.95 6.20 11.19
C MET A 43 14.54 4.87 11.82
N ARG A 44 15.18 3.76 11.43
CA ARG A 44 14.92 2.42 11.99
C ARG A 44 15.35 2.32 13.44
N ASN A 45 16.54 2.86 13.76
CA ASN A 45 17.01 2.91 15.14
C ASN A 45 16.14 3.81 16.05
N ARG A 46 15.29 4.65 15.46
CA ARG A 46 14.33 5.52 16.15
C ARG A 46 12.89 4.98 16.04
N ASP A 47 12.70 3.81 15.45
CA ASP A 47 11.40 3.17 15.19
C ASP A 47 10.39 4.07 14.44
N VAL A 48 10.86 5.04 13.65
CA VAL A 48 9.98 5.93 12.87
C VAL A 48 9.31 5.14 11.75
N GLY A 49 8.08 5.46 11.33
CA GLY A 49 7.48 4.85 10.12
C GLY A 49 7.37 3.33 10.10
N MET A 50 7.24 2.65 11.25
CA MET A 50 7.19 1.18 11.32
C MET A 50 5.80 0.58 11.05
N ASP A 51 4.74 1.38 11.25
CA ASP A 51 3.35 0.98 11.09
C ASP A 51 2.60 2.04 10.29
N TYR A 52 1.78 1.61 9.33
CA TYR A 52 0.84 2.50 8.64
C TYR A 52 -0.50 2.56 9.37
N GLY A 53 -0.94 3.77 9.66
CA GLY A 53 -2.31 4.08 10.07
C GLY A 53 -2.75 3.41 11.37
N ASP A 54 -3.94 3.80 11.80
CA ASP A 54 -4.56 3.22 12.98
C ASP A 54 -5.17 1.82 12.69
N PRO A 55 -4.95 0.79 13.53
CA PRO A 55 -5.50 -0.55 13.31
C PRO A 55 -7.03 -0.60 13.24
N GLY A 56 -7.71 0.18 14.08
CA GLY A 56 -9.15 0.31 14.12
C GLY A 56 -9.68 0.93 12.83
N TRP A 57 -9.08 2.04 12.40
CA TRP A 57 -9.46 2.70 11.15
C TRP A 57 -9.25 1.82 9.91
N LYS A 58 -8.12 1.10 9.83
CA LYS A 58 -7.87 0.14 8.73
C LYS A 58 -8.92 -0.97 8.72
N LYS A 59 -9.32 -1.45 9.89
CA LYS A 59 -10.39 -2.44 10.02
C LYS A 59 -11.72 -1.87 9.51
N LYS A 60 -12.04 -0.61 9.80
CA LYS A 60 -13.24 0.08 9.29
C LYS A 60 -13.28 0.08 7.76
N ILE A 61 -12.20 0.49 7.10
CA ILE A 61 -12.08 0.52 5.64
C ILE A 61 -12.31 -0.89 5.06
N ASN A 62 -11.64 -1.89 5.64
CA ASN A 62 -11.77 -3.29 5.20
C ASN A 62 -13.19 -3.84 5.38
N ASP A 63 -13.81 -3.63 6.55
CA ASP A 63 -15.17 -4.11 6.85
C ASP A 63 -16.23 -3.42 5.96
N TRP A 64 -16.02 -2.15 5.59
CA TRP A 64 -16.88 -1.47 4.63
C TRP A 64 -16.81 -2.03 3.23
N SER A 65 -15.63 -2.51 2.81
CA SER A 65 -15.47 -3.14 1.49
C SER A 65 -16.31 -4.42 1.34
N THR A 66 -16.52 -5.15 2.45
CA THR A 66 -17.17 -6.48 2.49
C THR A 66 -18.64 -6.45 2.93
N SER A 67 -19.09 -5.43 3.67
CA SER A 67 -20.43 -5.37 4.29
C SER A 67 -21.56 -4.83 3.39
N GLY A 68 -21.28 -4.48 2.13
CA GLY A 68 -22.29 -3.94 1.20
C GLY A 68 -22.73 -2.50 1.49
N ASN A 69 -22.10 -1.82 2.46
CA ASN A 69 -22.33 -0.42 2.82
C ASN A 69 -21.46 0.57 2.02
N ARG A 70 -21.00 0.19 0.82
CA ARG A 70 -20.10 1.02 -0.02
C ARG A 70 -20.64 2.41 -0.40
N ASN A 71 -21.94 2.65 -0.21
CA ASN A 71 -22.58 3.94 -0.51
C ASN A 71 -22.64 4.89 0.71
N THR A 72 -22.16 4.47 1.88
CA THR A 72 -22.04 5.34 3.05
C THR A 72 -20.75 6.14 2.92
N GLN A 73 -20.82 7.45 3.16
CA GLN A 73 -19.65 8.33 3.10
C GLN A 73 -18.74 8.08 4.32
N LEU A 74 -17.45 7.84 4.07
CA LEU A 74 -16.43 7.78 5.14
C LEU A 74 -16.15 9.21 5.59
N GLU A 75 -16.33 9.48 6.89
CA GLU A 75 -15.98 10.75 7.50
C GLU A 75 -14.81 10.54 8.47
N PHE A 76 -13.68 11.17 8.17
CA PHE A 76 -12.51 11.20 9.03
C PHE A 76 -12.40 12.59 9.66
N PHE A 77 -12.37 12.67 10.99
CA PHE A 77 -12.17 13.92 11.71
C PHE A 77 -10.82 13.90 12.42
N ILE A 78 -9.94 14.84 12.11
CA ILE A 78 -8.55 14.83 12.60
C ILE A 78 -8.17 16.11 13.36
N PRO A 79 -7.55 16.04 14.55
CA PRO A 79 -7.01 17.21 15.23
C PRO A 79 -5.64 17.58 14.65
N VAL A 80 -5.41 18.89 14.46
CA VAL A 80 -4.13 19.44 14.00
C VAL A 80 -3.53 20.30 15.11
N LEU A 81 -2.49 19.77 15.75
CA LEU A 81 -1.84 20.37 16.92
C LEU A 81 -0.60 21.14 16.49
N LEU A 82 -0.60 22.46 16.66
CA LEU A 82 0.58 23.27 16.37
C LEU A 82 1.53 23.23 17.57
N GLY A 83 2.71 22.64 17.40
CA GLY A 83 3.74 22.49 18.42
C GLY A 83 5.01 23.27 18.04
N LYS A 84 5.55 24.09 18.93
CA LYS A 84 6.84 24.78 18.71
C LYS A 84 7.92 24.29 19.63
N TYR A 85 9.12 24.16 19.09
CA TYR A 85 10.30 23.78 19.87
C TYR A 85 10.63 24.82 20.94
N ALA A 86 11.40 24.40 21.93
CA ALA A 86 11.95 25.27 22.96
C ALA A 86 12.66 26.47 22.34
N ASN A 87 12.19 27.66 22.69
CA ASN A 87 12.69 28.96 22.22
C ASN A 87 12.49 29.25 20.72
N ALA A 88 11.70 28.43 20.01
CA ALA A 88 11.32 28.72 18.62
C ALA A 88 10.20 29.76 18.56
N THR A 89 10.17 30.47 17.43
CA THR A 89 9.07 31.33 17.02
C THR A 89 8.32 30.69 15.87
N SER A 90 7.03 30.96 15.78
CA SER A 90 6.20 30.64 14.62
C SER A 90 5.84 31.90 13.84
N TYR A 91 5.51 31.72 12.57
CA TYR A 91 5.18 32.73 11.57
C TYR A 91 3.72 32.63 11.11
N PHE A 92 3.14 31.42 11.18
CA PHE A 92 1.73 31.17 10.85
C PHE A 92 0.94 30.79 12.10
N ASN A 93 -0.38 30.96 12.06
CA ASN A 93 -1.28 30.68 13.17
C ASN A 93 -2.27 29.55 12.83
N ALA A 94 -3.00 29.03 13.81
CA ALA A 94 -3.93 27.93 13.64
C ALA A 94 -4.99 28.16 12.53
N ALA A 95 -5.46 29.40 12.33
CA ALA A 95 -6.41 29.70 11.26
C ALA A 95 -5.77 29.60 9.86
N ASP A 96 -4.45 29.80 9.73
CA ASP A 96 -3.75 29.60 8.47
C ASP A 96 -3.75 28.10 8.11
N TYR A 97 -3.52 27.21 9.08
CA TYR A 97 -3.59 25.76 8.89
C TYR A 97 -5.01 25.23 8.72
N GLN A 98 -5.99 25.80 9.44
CA GLN A 98 -7.40 25.48 9.22
C GLN A 98 -7.80 25.77 7.76
N ASN A 99 -7.39 26.94 7.23
CA ASN A 99 -7.66 27.28 5.82
C ASN A 99 -6.87 26.40 4.85
N LEU A 100 -5.61 26.10 5.14
CA LEU A 100 -4.76 25.24 4.31
C LEU A 100 -5.36 23.83 4.17
N LEU A 101 -5.81 23.25 5.28
CA LEU A 101 -6.17 21.83 5.34
C LEU A 101 -7.66 21.58 5.12
N PHE A 102 -8.56 22.43 5.62
CA PHE A 102 -9.99 22.10 5.68
C PHE A 102 -10.93 23.17 5.11
N ASP A 103 -10.53 24.44 5.17
CA ASP A 103 -11.39 25.56 4.75
C ASP A 103 -10.90 26.21 3.43
N ASN A 104 -10.53 27.50 3.46
CA ASN A 104 -10.38 28.32 2.26
C ASN A 104 -8.93 28.45 1.80
N ASN A 105 -8.38 27.42 1.16
CA ASN A 105 -7.08 27.50 0.47
C ASN A 105 -7.25 27.87 -1.01
N SER A 106 -6.50 28.85 -1.51
CA SER A 106 -6.64 29.30 -2.90
C SER A 106 -6.24 28.27 -3.96
N ASN A 107 -5.36 27.33 -3.59
CA ASN A 107 -4.90 26.24 -4.46
C ASN A 107 -5.68 24.94 -4.20
N GLY A 108 -6.71 24.98 -3.36
CA GLY A 108 -7.46 23.81 -2.91
C GLY A 108 -6.95 23.28 -1.56
N SER A 109 -7.86 23.01 -0.62
CA SER A 109 -7.52 22.48 0.70
C SER A 109 -7.27 20.97 0.66
N MET A 110 -6.67 20.39 1.71
CA MET A 110 -6.52 18.93 1.83
C MET A 110 -7.89 18.23 1.80
N LYS A 111 -8.92 18.83 2.40
CA LYS A 111 -10.32 18.37 2.31
C LYS A 111 -10.83 18.34 0.87
N GLU A 112 -10.59 19.40 0.10
CA GLU A 112 -10.99 19.44 -1.32
C GLU A 112 -10.21 18.42 -2.15
N TYR A 113 -8.91 18.24 -1.87
CA TYR A 113 -8.08 17.21 -2.50
C TYR A 113 -8.64 15.80 -2.27
N TYR A 114 -8.87 15.41 -1.02
CA TYR A 114 -9.42 14.09 -0.69
C TYR A 114 -10.84 13.88 -1.21
N ALA A 115 -11.67 14.93 -1.27
CA ALA A 115 -12.98 14.87 -1.90
C ALA A 115 -12.90 14.64 -3.43
N GLU A 116 -11.95 15.29 -4.10
CA GLU A 116 -11.71 15.12 -5.55
C GLU A 116 -11.25 13.69 -5.87
N ILE A 117 -10.20 13.21 -5.20
CA ILE A 117 -9.59 11.92 -5.55
C ILE A 117 -10.44 10.70 -5.17
N SER A 118 -11.35 10.85 -4.21
CA SER A 118 -12.26 9.80 -3.73
C SER A 118 -13.64 9.82 -4.41
N TYR A 119 -13.87 10.75 -5.34
CA TYR A 119 -15.17 10.95 -6.00
C TYR A 119 -16.31 11.26 -5.01
N GLY A 120 -15.96 11.89 -3.88
CA GLY A 120 -16.88 12.20 -2.79
C GLY A 120 -17.19 11.04 -1.84
N ASN A 121 -16.62 9.85 -2.05
CA ASN A 121 -16.83 8.68 -1.18
C ASN A 121 -16.14 8.82 0.19
N PHE A 122 -15.16 9.73 0.29
CA PHE A 122 -14.42 10.00 1.51
C PHE A 122 -14.36 11.51 1.77
N THR A 123 -14.52 11.91 3.02
CA THR A 123 -14.34 13.29 3.46
C THR A 123 -13.44 13.31 4.68
N VAL A 124 -12.43 14.17 4.63
CA VAL A 124 -11.61 14.53 5.80
C VAL A 124 -11.96 15.96 6.23
N ASP A 125 -12.13 16.16 7.52
CA ASP A 125 -12.28 17.47 8.14
C ASP A 125 -11.53 17.50 9.47
N GLY A 126 -11.43 18.66 10.12
CA GLY A 126 -10.66 18.75 11.34
C GLY A 126 -10.63 20.14 11.96
N VAL A 127 -9.92 20.21 13.09
CA VAL A 127 -9.69 21.46 13.82
C VAL A 127 -8.20 21.65 14.02
N ALA A 128 -7.69 22.77 13.50
CA ALA A 128 -6.33 23.24 13.78
C ALA A 128 -6.32 24.19 14.98
N GLY A 129 -5.35 24.00 15.87
CA GLY A 129 -5.28 24.75 17.12
C GLY A 129 -3.93 24.73 17.80
N GLY A 130 -3.77 25.70 18.71
CA GLY A 130 -2.62 25.83 19.57
C GLY A 130 -1.53 26.80 19.12
N TRP A 131 -0.41 26.62 19.82
CA TRP A 131 1.01 26.78 19.49
C TRP A 131 1.69 26.35 20.79
N TYR A 132 1.66 25.04 21.05
CA TYR A 132 2.08 24.44 22.30
C TYR A 132 3.59 24.54 22.42
N GLN A 133 4.04 25.17 23.50
CA GLN A 133 5.47 25.40 23.74
C GLN A 133 6.08 24.15 24.35
N SER A 134 6.72 23.33 23.51
CA SER A 134 7.47 22.16 23.96
C SER A 134 8.75 22.54 24.71
N THR A 135 9.20 21.65 25.59
CA THR A 135 10.50 21.72 26.27
C THR A 135 11.65 21.17 25.43
N TYR A 136 11.35 20.41 24.37
CA TYR A 136 12.34 19.88 23.44
C TYR A 136 12.88 20.99 22.54
N THR A 137 14.21 21.09 22.44
CA THR A 137 14.82 21.84 21.33
C THR A 137 14.58 21.12 20.01
N MET A 138 14.78 21.80 18.88
CA MET A 138 14.68 21.18 17.54
C MET A 138 15.54 19.92 17.44
N GLU A 139 16.79 19.97 17.89
CA GLU A 139 17.71 18.82 17.88
C GLU A 139 17.19 17.66 18.75
N GLN A 140 16.63 17.94 19.92
CA GLN A 140 16.07 16.90 20.79
C GLN A 140 14.80 16.29 20.19
N ALA A 141 13.96 17.11 19.55
CA ALA A 141 12.75 16.65 18.89
C ALA A 141 13.05 15.82 17.63
N GLU A 142 14.10 16.16 16.89
CA GLU A 142 14.60 15.34 15.76
C GLU A 142 15.12 13.98 16.25
N GLN A 143 15.84 13.95 17.37
CA GLN A 143 16.36 12.70 17.94
C GLN A 143 15.28 11.84 18.61
N ASN A 144 14.22 12.46 19.12
CA ASN A 144 13.10 11.80 19.78
C ASN A 144 11.76 12.47 19.42
N THR A 145 11.32 12.25 18.19
CA THR A 145 10.08 12.86 17.68
C THR A 145 8.85 12.37 18.43
N ARG A 146 8.80 11.08 18.80
CA ARG A 146 7.71 10.52 19.63
C ARG A 146 7.56 11.25 20.95
N GLY A 147 8.66 11.46 21.68
CA GLY A 147 8.64 12.19 22.95
C GLY A 147 8.20 13.65 22.79
N TYR A 148 8.60 14.31 21.69
CA TYR A 148 8.13 15.65 21.35
C TYR A 148 6.62 15.67 21.05
N VAL A 149 6.13 14.74 20.21
CA VAL A 149 4.70 14.62 19.86
C VAL A 149 3.87 14.33 21.11
N ALA A 150 4.27 13.37 21.95
CA ALA A 150 3.58 13.05 23.20
C ALA A 150 3.49 14.26 24.14
N GLU A 151 4.54 15.08 24.24
CA GLU A 151 4.50 16.32 25.01
C GLU A 151 3.55 17.35 24.40
N VAL A 152 3.53 17.51 23.08
CA VAL A 152 2.59 18.42 22.40
C VAL A 152 1.14 17.99 22.65
N VAL A 153 0.85 16.68 22.55
CA VAL A 153 -0.48 16.13 22.86
C VAL A 153 -0.86 16.40 24.32
N GLN A 154 0.06 16.16 25.26
CA GLN A 154 -0.16 16.46 26.67
C GLN A 154 -0.49 17.94 26.92
N LEU A 155 0.19 18.85 26.22
CA LEU A 155 -0.06 20.28 26.33
C LEU A 155 -1.40 20.69 25.69
N ALA A 156 -1.89 19.94 24.71
CA ALA A 156 -3.13 20.17 23.99
C ALA A 156 -4.38 19.57 24.67
N ASP A 157 -4.22 18.52 25.46
CA ASP A 157 -5.28 17.80 26.20
C ASP A 157 -6.24 18.67 27.03
N PRO A 158 -5.87 19.85 27.56
CA PRO A 158 -6.84 20.75 28.19
C PRO A 158 -7.72 21.55 27.20
N ASP A 159 -7.31 21.66 25.94
CA ASP A 159 -7.95 22.47 24.90
C ASP A 159 -8.77 21.64 23.90
N TYR A 160 -8.46 20.34 23.78
CA TYR A 160 -9.12 19.38 22.89
C TYR A 160 -9.92 18.35 23.68
N ASP A 161 -11.07 17.97 23.15
CA ASP A 161 -11.79 16.76 23.57
C ASP A 161 -11.41 15.66 22.58
N PHE A 162 -10.49 14.79 22.99
CA PHE A 162 -9.95 13.76 22.11
C PHE A 162 -10.96 12.66 21.77
N SER A 163 -12.05 12.55 22.54
CA SER A 163 -13.12 11.60 22.23
C SER A 163 -13.87 11.90 20.94
N GLN A 164 -13.71 13.10 20.38
CA GLN A 164 -14.31 13.47 19.10
C GLN A 164 -13.56 12.89 17.89
N TYR A 165 -12.42 12.24 18.11
CA TYR A 165 -11.52 11.75 17.06
C TYR A 165 -11.26 10.23 17.13
N ASP A 166 -12.06 9.51 17.92
CA ASP A 166 -12.13 8.05 18.04
C ASP A 166 -13.42 7.65 17.32
N ASN A 167 -13.36 7.34 16.02
CA ASN A 167 -14.54 7.16 15.15
C ASN A 167 -14.31 6.04 14.12
N ASP A 168 -13.62 4.99 14.54
CA ASP A 168 -13.31 3.82 13.73
C ASP A 168 -14.44 2.76 13.73
N GLY A 169 -15.51 2.99 14.49
CA GLY A 169 -16.74 2.22 14.51
C GLY A 169 -17.58 2.38 13.23
N PRO A 170 -18.40 1.37 12.87
CA PRO A 170 -19.26 1.41 11.70
C PRO A 170 -20.41 2.42 11.75
N ASP A 171 -20.76 2.99 12.91
CA ASP A 171 -21.93 3.86 13.06
C ASP A 171 -21.66 5.37 12.78
N ASN A 172 -20.39 5.75 12.57
CA ASN A 172 -19.92 7.13 12.37
C ASN A 172 -20.27 8.07 13.54
N VAL A 173 -20.38 7.55 14.77
CA VAL A 173 -20.57 8.34 15.98
C VAL A 173 -19.28 8.26 16.79
N PRO A 174 -18.54 9.37 16.99
CA PRO A 174 -17.30 9.31 17.76
C PRO A 174 -17.50 8.84 19.21
N ASN A 175 -16.60 8.00 19.68
CA ASN A 175 -16.53 7.43 21.01
C ASN A 175 -17.87 6.78 21.45
N SER A 176 -18.44 5.95 20.58
CA SER A 176 -19.50 4.99 20.87
C SER A 176 -18.91 3.63 21.26
N GLY A 177 -19.78 2.66 21.56
CA GLY A 177 -19.37 1.34 22.07
C GLY A 177 -18.82 0.39 21.01
N ASP A 178 -18.75 0.82 19.76
CA ASP A 178 -18.20 0.10 18.61
C ASP A 178 -16.85 0.66 18.13
N ASP A 179 -16.42 1.82 18.64
CA ASP A 179 -15.06 2.33 18.46
C ASP A 179 -14.06 1.59 19.36
N ASP A 180 -12.76 1.79 19.15
CA ASP A 180 -11.71 1.06 19.86
C ASP A 180 -11.08 1.79 21.07
N GLY A 181 -11.39 3.08 21.25
CA GLY A 181 -10.86 3.90 22.34
C GLY A 181 -9.56 4.64 22.01
N PHE A 182 -9.13 4.62 20.75
CA PHE A 182 -7.95 5.32 20.26
C PHE A 182 -8.36 6.44 19.30
N VAL A 183 -7.61 7.53 19.33
CA VAL A 183 -7.77 8.57 18.30
C VAL A 183 -7.29 8.00 16.96
N ASP A 184 -8.15 8.07 15.93
CA ASP A 184 -7.93 7.55 14.57
C ASP A 184 -6.61 8.06 13.95
N GLY A 185 -6.19 9.26 14.34
CA GLY A 185 -4.89 9.84 14.04
C GLY A 185 -4.81 11.31 14.45
N ILE A 186 -3.60 11.86 14.53
CA ILE A 186 -3.37 13.29 14.75
C ILE A 186 -2.35 13.83 13.74
N ILE A 187 -2.41 15.14 13.45
CA ILE A 187 -1.31 15.84 12.76
C ILE A 187 -0.66 16.80 13.74
N VAL A 188 0.65 16.71 13.92
CA VAL A 188 1.45 17.70 14.65
C VAL A 188 2.21 18.57 13.67
N VAL A 189 1.94 19.88 13.68
CA VAL A 189 2.69 20.87 12.92
C VAL A 189 3.85 21.37 13.77
N TYR A 190 5.09 21.07 13.39
CA TYR A 190 6.28 21.54 14.11
C TYR A 190 6.83 22.84 13.53
N SER A 191 7.35 23.72 14.40
CA SER A 191 7.94 25.01 13.97
C SER A 191 9.15 24.83 13.04
N GLY A 192 9.24 25.63 11.98
CA GLY A 192 10.32 25.57 10.99
C GLY A 192 9.96 24.80 9.71
N CYS A 193 10.93 24.64 8.82
CA CYS A 193 10.81 23.89 7.56
C CYS A 193 11.31 22.46 7.70
N GLY A 194 10.81 21.55 6.88
CA GLY A 194 11.14 20.13 6.99
C GLY A 194 12.49 19.76 6.38
N ALA A 195 13.05 18.63 6.82
CA ALA A 195 14.35 18.14 6.37
C ALA A 195 14.34 17.46 4.99
N GLU A 196 13.16 17.14 4.46
CA GLU A 196 12.95 16.45 3.18
C GLU A 196 13.28 17.30 1.95
N VAL A 197 13.36 18.62 2.10
CA VAL A 197 13.50 19.51 0.94
C VAL A 197 14.96 19.65 0.48
N ASN A 198 15.85 20.03 1.41
CA ASN A 198 17.29 20.10 1.17
C ASN A 198 18.03 19.82 2.47
N GLU A 199 19.24 19.28 2.35
CA GLU A 199 20.15 19.09 3.48
C GLU A 199 20.44 20.40 4.24
N GLY A 200 20.70 20.27 5.56
CA GLY A 200 21.36 21.31 6.33
C GLY A 200 20.53 22.00 7.42
N ASN A 201 19.25 21.67 7.61
CA ASN A 201 18.43 22.24 8.70
C ASN A 201 18.34 21.35 9.96
N ASN A 202 18.73 20.05 9.88
CA ASN A 202 18.62 19.06 10.96
C ASN A 202 17.26 19.11 11.69
N ASN A 203 16.19 19.44 10.97
CA ASN A 203 14.84 19.45 11.51
C ASN A 203 14.23 18.05 11.39
N ILE A 204 13.03 17.87 11.93
CA ILE A 204 12.27 16.64 11.74
C ILE A 204 12.04 16.43 10.23
N TRP A 205 12.24 15.20 9.76
CA TRP A 205 11.78 14.77 8.45
C TRP A 205 10.30 14.40 8.56
N PRO A 206 9.39 14.92 7.73
CA PRO A 206 7.96 14.60 7.82
C PRO A 206 7.71 13.10 7.70
N HIS A 207 6.86 12.56 8.58
CA HIS A 207 6.56 11.14 8.62
C HIS A 207 5.27 10.86 9.39
N GLN A 208 4.74 9.66 9.22
CA GLN A 208 3.73 9.07 10.07
C GLN A 208 4.35 7.96 10.91
N SER A 209 3.94 7.84 12.18
CA SER A 209 4.35 6.74 13.04
C SER A 209 3.32 6.51 14.15
N SER A 210 3.64 5.62 15.08
CA SER A 210 2.96 5.42 16.34
C SER A 210 3.82 5.93 17.49
N LEU A 211 3.20 6.38 18.58
CA LEU A 211 3.89 6.73 19.82
C LEU A 211 4.39 5.49 20.56
N TYR A 212 3.79 4.32 20.32
CA TYR A 212 4.18 3.03 20.87
C TYR A 212 4.26 3.09 22.41
N ASN A 213 5.47 3.00 22.99
CA ASN A 213 5.66 3.11 24.44
C ASN A 213 5.38 4.51 25.01
N ASP A 214 5.36 5.54 24.15
CA ASP A 214 5.10 6.94 24.51
C ASP A 214 3.63 7.35 24.28
N GLN A 215 2.72 6.40 24.02
CA GLN A 215 1.30 6.67 23.84
C GLN A 215 0.75 7.52 24.99
N TYR A 216 -0.09 8.50 24.66
CA TYR A 216 -0.63 9.43 25.64
C TYR A 216 -2.05 9.06 26.02
N GLN A 217 -2.28 8.83 27.31
CA GLN A 217 -3.63 8.67 27.86
C GLN A 217 -4.20 10.06 28.16
N THR A 218 -5.31 10.40 27.51
CA THR A 218 -6.00 11.69 27.64
C THR A 218 -6.78 11.79 28.95
N ASN A 219 -7.40 12.96 29.17
CA ASN A 219 -8.37 13.14 30.25
C ASN A 219 -9.84 12.87 29.83
N ASP A 220 -10.06 12.44 28.58
CA ASP A 220 -11.38 12.21 27.99
C ASP A 220 -11.84 10.75 28.16
N PRO A 221 -13.02 10.49 28.76
CA PRO A 221 -13.51 9.13 28.99
C PRO A 221 -13.83 8.38 27.69
N SER A 222 -13.35 7.13 27.57
CA SER A 222 -13.75 6.22 26.49
C SER A 222 -15.06 5.50 26.82
N ALA A 223 -15.92 5.27 25.81
CA ALA A 223 -17.17 4.53 25.93
C ALA A 223 -16.97 3.06 26.32
N ASN A 224 -15.81 2.47 26.01
CA ASN A 224 -15.44 1.11 26.40
C ASN A 224 -14.79 1.04 27.79
N GLY A 225 -14.72 2.17 28.49
CA GLY A 225 -14.17 2.30 29.83
C GLY A 225 -12.68 2.65 29.82
N GLY A 226 -12.26 3.47 30.78
CA GLY A 226 -10.93 4.09 30.78
C GLY A 226 -10.98 5.47 30.16
N TYR A 227 -9.91 5.84 29.45
CA TYR A 227 -9.75 7.12 28.78
C TYR A 227 -9.24 6.89 27.36
N VAL A 228 -9.57 7.80 26.46
CA VAL A 228 -9.14 7.77 25.06
C VAL A 228 -7.61 7.86 24.99
N ILE A 229 -7.01 7.10 24.07
CA ILE A 229 -5.55 7.01 23.90
C ILE A 229 -5.14 7.65 22.57
N VAL A 230 -4.10 8.48 22.59
CA VAL A 230 -3.44 8.97 21.38
C VAL A 230 -2.20 8.13 21.11
N ASN A 231 -2.13 7.54 19.92
CA ASN A 231 -1.00 6.71 19.51
C ASN A 231 -0.53 7.01 18.08
N THR A 232 -1.42 6.97 17.10
CA THR A 232 -1.10 7.22 15.68
C THR A 232 -0.91 8.71 15.41
N TYR A 233 0.20 9.10 14.80
CA TYR A 233 0.49 10.51 14.48
C TYR A 233 1.18 10.68 13.14
N ALA A 234 0.93 11.83 12.50
CA ALA A 234 1.75 12.41 11.44
C ALA A 234 2.42 13.70 11.94
N VAL A 235 3.65 13.96 11.51
CA VAL A 235 4.38 15.22 11.80
C VAL A 235 4.69 15.95 10.50
N CYS A 236 4.35 17.23 10.44
CA CYS A 236 4.53 18.06 9.25
C CYS A 236 5.14 19.43 9.59
N PRO A 237 5.90 20.06 8.68
CA PRO A 237 6.59 21.31 8.95
C PRO A 237 5.66 22.51 8.83
N GLU A 238 5.92 23.54 9.62
CA GLU A 238 5.24 24.83 9.51
C GLU A 238 5.54 25.54 8.17
N LEU A 239 6.81 25.54 7.77
CA LEU A 239 7.32 26.40 6.70
C LEU A 239 7.73 25.61 5.45
N SER A 240 7.62 26.28 4.31
CA SER A 240 8.32 25.88 3.09
C SER A 240 9.83 26.13 3.18
N GLY A 241 10.56 25.61 2.20
CA GLY A 241 12.01 25.70 2.13
C GLY A 241 12.71 24.42 2.62
N GLY A 242 14.03 24.43 2.56
CA GLY A 242 14.90 23.30 2.91
C GLY A 242 16.32 23.81 3.06
N GLY A 243 17.02 23.39 4.11
CA GLY A 243 18.23 24.06 4.58
C GLY A 243 17.92 25.42 5.24
N ASP A 244 17.53 26.41 4.42
CA ASP A 244 17.01 27.70 4.90
C ASP A 244 15.47 27.71 4.81
N CYS A 245 14.80 28.04 5.92
CA CYS A 245 13.35 28.09 5.97
C CYS A 245 12.79 29.42 5.44
N TRP A 246 11.72 29.35 4.64
CA TRP A 246 11.04 30.52 4.09
C TRP A 246 9.91 30.95 5.02
N THR A 247 10.17 32.01 5.78
CA THR A 247 9.29 32.45 6.87
C THR A 247 8.04 33.19 6.42
N ASP A 248 7.91 33.46 5.12
CA ASP A 248 6.76 34.06 4.47
C ASP A 248 5.92 33.06 3.67
N GLN A 249 6.29 31.77 3.68
CA GLN A 249 5.58 30.72 2.95
C GLN A 249 5.28 29.50 3.85
N ILE A 250 3.99 29.23 4.06
CA ILE A 250 3.49 28.02 4.72
C ILE A 250 3.84 26.77 3.88
N ARG A 251 4.07 25.61 4.50
CA ARG A 251 4.23 24.35 3.74
C ARG A 251 2.93 24.04 2.96
N PRO A 252 2.98 23.76 1.64
CA PRO A 252 1.79 23.41 0.87
C PRO A 252 1.19 22.06 1.28
N ILE A 253 -0.02 21.78 0.80
CA ILE A 253 -0.79 20.60 1.21
C ILE A 253 -0.15 19.26 0.86
N GLY A 254 0.76 19.19 -0.11
CA GLY A 254 1.27 17.93 -0.66
C GLY A 254 1.87 16.98 0.36
N VAL A 255 2.74 17.48 1.25
CA VAL A 255 3.28 16.67 2.36
C VAL A 255 2.19 16.27 3.34
N TYR A 256 1.29 17.19 3.73
CA TYR A 256 0.18 16.85 4.63
C TYR A 256 -0.72 15.77 4.04
N ALA A 257 -1.01 15.85 2.74
CA ALA A 257 -1.83 14.89 2.04
C ALA A 257 -1.14 13.53 1.97
N HIS A 258 0.17 13.50 1.72
CA HIS A 258 0.99 12.27 1.69
C HIS A 258 1.02 11.59 3.06
N GLU A 259 1.35 12.34 4.12
CA GLU A 259 1.39 11.78 5.49
C GLU A 259 0.01 11.32 5.97
N PHE A 260 -1.06 12.03 5.56
CA PHE A 260 -2.42 11.57 5.82
C PHE A 260 -2.76 10.29 5.04
N GLY A 261 -2.18 10.06 3.86
CA GLY A 261 -2.28 8.79 3.14
C GLY A 261 -1.77 7.60 3.96
N HIS A 262 -0.68 7.79 4.70
CA HIS A 262 -0.19 6.79 5.65
C HIS A 262 -1.12 6.62 6.87
N VAL A 263 -1.74 7.69 7.37
CA VAL A 263 -2.77 7.59 8.41
C VAL A 263 -3.94 6.70 7.95
N LEU A 264 -4.28 6.74 6.66
CA LEU A 264 -5.29 5.86 6.06
C LEU A 264 -4.81 4.41 5.83
N GLY A 265 -3.51 4.14 5.99
CA GLY A 265 -2.92 2.81 5.87
C GLY A 265 -2.13 2.54 4.59
N LEU A 266 -1.99 3.52 3.69
CA LEU A 266 -1.27 3.34 2.42
C LEU A 266 0.25 3.41 2.59
N PRO A 267 1.01 2.68 1.76
CA PRO A 267 2.45 2.65 1.76
C PRO A 267 3.07 3.70 0.87
N ASP A 268 4.34 3.97 1.15
CA ASP A 268 5.22 4.61 0.19
C ASP A 268 5.35 3.75 -1.07
N LEU A 269 5.18 4.38 -2.24
CA LEU A 269 5.31 3.77 -3.58
C LEU A 269 6.49 4.36 -4.36
N TYR A 270 7.32 5.17 -3.72
CA TYR A 270 8.68 5.43 -4.17
C TYR A 270 9.61 4.33 -3.63
N ASP A 271 10.81 4.21 -4.19
CA ASP A 271 11.81 3.27 -3.70
C ASP A 271 12.56 3.83 -2.48
N ARG A 272 12.59 3.03 -1.42
CA ARG A 272 13.11 3.42 -0.11
C ARG A 272 14.56 3.02 0.09
N ASP A 273 15.24 2.44 -0.88
CA ASP A 273 16.70 2.28 -0.83
C ASP A 273 17.47 3.18 -1.81
N ASP A 274 16.72 3.99 -2.58
CA ASP A 274 17.17 5.12 -3.41
C ASP A 274 17.84 4.69 -4.75
N SER A 275 17.66 3.44 -5.20
CA SER A 275 18.09 3.02 -6.53
C SER A 275 17.16 3.45 -7.66
N SER A 276 15.89 3.74 -7.37
CA SER A 276 14.86 4.16 -8.33
C SER A 276 13.93 5.25 -7.78
N ALA A 277 13.01 5.73 -8.62
CA ALA A 277 11.98 6.69 -8.24
C ALA A 277 10.65 6.03 -7.83
N GLY A 278 10.58 4.69 -7.83
CA GLY A 278 9.31 3.95 -7.79
C GLY A 278 8.34 4.47 -8.85
N ILE A 279 7.12 4.84 -8.49
CA ILE A 279 6.16 5.43 -9.45
C ILE A 279 6.21 6.97 -9.57
N GLY A 280 7.23 7.60 -8.99
CA GLY A 280 7.58 9.01 -9.23
C GLY A 280 6.46 10.04 -9.03
N SER A 281 6.42 11.03 -9.92
CA SER A 281 5.50 12.17 -9.88
C SER A 281 4.06 11.82 -10.26
N TRP A 282 3.77 10.54 -10.53
CA TRP A 282 2.45 10.05 -10.95
C TRP A 282 1.51 9.70 -9.79
N CYS A 283 2.03 9.59 -8.56
CA CYS A 283 1.24 9.24 -7.38
C CYS A 283 1.60 10.09 -6.15
N LEU A 284 0.57 10.46 -5.37
CA LEU A 284 0.74 11.11 -4.07
C LEU A 284 1.66 10.34 -3.13
N MET A 285 1.55 9.00 -3.11
CA MET A 285 2.34 8.12 -2.25
C MET A 285 3.78 7.92 -2.75
N ALA A 286 4.18 8.65 -3.79
CA ALA A 286 5.54 8.74 -4.32
C ALA A 286 5.97 10.22 -4.36
N SER A 287 6.86 10.61 -5.29
CA SER A 287 7.31 12.02 -5.40
C SER A 287 6.24 12.99 -5.90
N GLY A 288 5.08 12.48 -6.33
CA GLY A 288 3.92 13.30 -6.72
C GLY A 288 3.35 14.18 -5.60
N SER A 289 3.71 13.93 -4.34
CA SER A 289 3.44 14.82 -3.20
C SER A 289 4.09 16.21 -3.33
N HIS A 290 5.16 16.34 -4.12
CA HIS A 290 5.85 17.62 -4.34
C HIS A 290 5.43 18.35 -5.62
N ASN A 291 4.48 17.80 -6.39
CA ASN A 291 4.03 18.37 -7.66
C ASN A 291 3.51 19.82 -7.52
N GLY A 292 3.69 20.59 -8.60
CA GLY A 292 3.45 22.03 -8.61
C GLY A 292 4.58 22.79 -7.92
N GLN A 293 4.24 23.86 -7.20
CA GLN A 293 5.24 24.62 -6.45
C GLN A 293 5.43 24.01 -5.05
N MET A 294 6.17 22.90 -4.97
CA MET A 294 6.44 22.16 -3.72
C MET A 294 5.20 21.55 -3.07
N GLY A 295 4.34 20.91 -3.86
CA GLY A 295 3.12 20.25 -3.36
C GLY A 295 1.90 21.17 -3.26
N THR A 296 1.84 22.26 -4.03
CA THR A 296 0.60 23.06 -4.13
C THR A 296 -0.51 22.32 -4.84
N THR A 297 -0.15 21.42 -5.75
CA THR A 297 -1.07 20.62 -6.58
C THR A 297 -0.49 19.21 -6.66
N PRO A 298 -0.55 18.44 -5.56
CA PRO A 298 0.00 17.09 -5.53
C PRO A 298 -0.74 16.18 -6.53
N ALA A 299 -0.04 15.17 -7.06
CA ALA A 299 -0.66 14.17 -7.92
C ALA A 299 -1.83 13.47 -7.22
N HIS A 300 -2.85 13.07 -7.97
CA HIS A 300 -3.80 12.07 -7.49
C HIS A 300 -3.05 10.80 -7.07
N MET A 301 -3.61 10.09 -6.09
CA MET A 301 -3.25 8.69 -5.83
C MET A 301 -3.48 7.81 -7.08
N SER A 302 -2.61 6.84 -7.31
CA SER A 302 -2.77 5.86 -8.41
C SER A 302 -4.06 5.04 -8.23
N VAL A 303 -4.57 4.45 -9.32
CA VAL A 303 -5.69 3.49 -9.26
C VAL A 303 -5.49 2.42 -8.20
N TRP A 304 -4.27 1.92 -8.00
CA TRP A 304 -3.98 0.93 -6.95
C TRP A 304 -4.33 1.49 -5.57
N CYS A 305 -3.79 2.65 -5.18
CA CYS A 305 -4.13 3.31 -3.91
C CYS A 305 -5.64 3.56 -3.76
N LYS A 306 -6.32 3.99 -4.83
CA LYS A 306 -7.78 4.24 -4.81
C LYS A 306 -8.60 2.96 -4.64
N MET A 307 -8.17 1.86 -5.24
CA MET A 307 -8.78 0.54 -5.10
C MET A 307 -8.63 0.01 -3.68
N GLN A 308 -7.44 0.17 -3.13
CA GLN A 308 -7.06 -0.23 -1.79
C GLN A 308 -7.82 0.53 -0.68
N LEU A 309 -8.07 1.83 -0.88
CA LEU A 309 -8.95 2.62 -0.02
C LEU A 309 -10.44 2.44 -0.34
N ASN A 310 -10.77 1.54 -1.27
CA ASN A 310 -12.13 1.22 -1.71
C ASN A 310 -12.92 2.44 -2.23
N TRP A 311 -12.22 3.44 -2.80
CA TRP A 311 -12.84 4.59 -3.46
C TRP A 311 -13.24 4.29 -4.91
N LEU A 312 -12.62 3.27 -5.48
CA LEU A 312 -12.82 2.81 -6.84
C LEU A 312 -12.82 1.28 -6.86
N ASN A 313 -13.67 0.67 -7.68
CA ASN A 313 -13.59 -0.73 -8.03
C ASN A 313 -13.31 -0.85 -9.53
N PRO A 314 -12.11 -1.26 -9.96
CA PRO A 314 -11.78 -1.42 -11.37
C PRO A 314 -12.75 -2.36 -12.10
N ALA A 315 -12.97 -2.12 -13.39
CA ALA A 315 -13.74 -3.02 -14.24
C ALA A 315 -12.87 -4.23 -14.61
N VAL A 316 -13.49 -5.41 -14.66
CA VAL A 316 -12.85 -6.66 -15.14
C VAL A 316 -13.62 -7.12 -16.38
N LEU A 317 -12.91 -7.46 -17.45
CA LEU A 317 -13.52 -7.95 -18.69
C LEU A 317 -13.70 -9.46 -18.65
N ALA A 318 -14.79 -9.94 -19.26
CA ALA A 318 -15.06 -11.36 -19.43
C ALA A 318 -14.53 -11.92 -20.77
N SER A 319 -14.16 -11.05 -21.69
CA SER A 319 -13.61 -11.39 -23.01
C SER A 319 -12.87 -10.19 -23.58
N ASP A 320 -12.09 -10.42 -24.63
CA ASP A 320 -11.51 -9.35 -25.46
C ASP A 320 -12.56 -8.33 -25.89
N GLU A 321 -12.15 -7.06 -25.93
CA GLU A 321 -12.99 -5.94 -26.35
C GLU A 321 -12.24 -5.08 -27.37
N THR A 322 -12.97 -4.60 -28.38
CA THR A 322 -12.44 -3.65 -29.37
C THR A 322 -13.04 -2.28 -29.15
N ASP A 323 -12.28 -1.22 -29.42
CA ASP A 323 -12.69 0.17 -29.17
C ASP A 323 -13.15 0.42 -27.71
N PHE A 324 -12.48 -0.21 -26.74
CA PHE A 324 -12.77 -0.05 -25.32
C PHE A 324 -12.45 1.36 -24.83
N SER A 325 -13.34 1.95 -24.02
CA SER A 325 -13.24 3.35 -23.62
C SER A 325 -12.65 3.53 -22.22
N PHE A 326 -11.62 4.37 -22.14
CA PHE A 326 -10.98 4.81 -20.90
C PHE A 326 -11.27 6.30 -20.67
N PRO A 327 -12.37 6.65 -19.98
CA PRO A 327 -12.61 8.02 -19.56
C PRO A 327 -11.59 8.47 -18.50
N PRO A 328 -11.30 9.78 -18.35
CA PRO A 328 -10.32 10.27 -17.38
C PRO A 328 -10.72 9.89 -15.96
N ILE A 329 -9.80 9.25 -15.25
CA ILE A 329 -10.04 8.79 -13.89
C ILE A 329 -10.43 9.96 -12.97
N THR A 330 -9.83 11.14 -13.17
CA THR A 330 -10.03 12.38 -12.39
C THR A 330 -11.50 12.71 -12.11
N ASN A 331 -12.42 12.42 -13.04
CA ASN A 331 -13.84 12.77 -12.90
C ASN A 331 -14.81 11.59 -13.07
N ASN A 332 -14.33 10.39 -13.38
CA ASN A 332 -15.20 9.26 -13.75
C ASN A 332 -15.11 8.05 -12.82
N GLY A 333 -14.11 7.99 -11.93
CA GLY A 333 -13.92 6.82 -11.07
C GLY A 333 -13.91 5.54 -11.90
N PHE A 334 -13.06 5.49 -12.92
CA PHE A 334 -12.96 4.36 -13.83
C PHE A 334 -11.50 3.96 -14.03
N ALA A 335 -11.25 2.66 -13.93
CA ALA A 335 -10.04 1.99 -14.33
C ALA A 335 -10.38 0.57 -14.78
N LEU A 336 -9.48 -0.05 -15.53
CA LEU A 336 -9.59 -1.45 -15.92
C LEU A 336 -8.57 -2.29 -15.14
N GLN A 337 -8.97 -3.48 -14.73
CA GLN A 337 -8.08 -4.50 -14.18
C GLN A 337 -8.06 -5.71 -15.12
N ILE A 338 -6.85 -6.18 -15.44
CA ILE A 338 -6.63 -7.38 -16.23
C ILE A 338 -5.76 -8.34 -15.43
N TRP A 339 -6.35 -9.45 -14.99
CA TRP A 339 -5.62 -10.48 -14.25
C TRP A 339 -4.63 -11.23 -15.11
N GLU A 340 -3.46 -11.52 -14.55
CA GLU A 340 -2.46 -12.37 -15.19
C GLU A 340 -2.71 -13.87 -14.97
N ASP A 341 -3.56 -14.20 -13.99
CA ASP A 341 -3.91 -15.56 -13.61
C ASP A 341 -5.44 -15.77 -13.56
N ASP A 342 -5.87 -17.03 -13.70
CA ASP A 342 -7.30 -17.39 -13.69
C ASP A 342 -7.88 -17.44 -12.25
N TYR A 343 -7.03 -17.23 -11.24
CA TYR A 343 -7.37 -17.34 -9.82
C TYR A 343 -7.64 -15.98 -9.17
N ASN A 344 -7.34 -14.89 -9.87
CA ASN A 344 -7.46 -13.52 -9.40
C ASN A 344 -6.74 -13.29 -8.07
N TRP A 345 -5.49 -13.76 -7.96
CA TRP A 345 -4.82 -13.81 -6.65
C TRP A 345 -3.91 -12.62 -6.37
N SER A 346 -2.82 -12.46 -7.11
CA SER A 346 -1.75 -11.56 -6.70
C SER A 346 -1.22 -10.64 -7.79
N SER A 347 -1.28 -11.04 -9.06
CA SER A 347 -0.60 -10.31 -10.13
C SER A 347 -1.57 -9.92 -11.26
N TYR A 348 -1.55 -8.65 -11.62
CA TYR A 348 -2.51 -8.06 -12.55
C TYR A 348 -2.04 -6.69 -13.06
N PHE A 349 -2.63 -6.25 -14.17
CA PHE A 349 -2.45 -4.88 -14.68
C PHE A 349 -3.63 -4.00 -14.27
N LEU A 350 -3.34 -2.78 -13.83
CA LEU A 350 -4.32 -1.71 -13.65
C LEU A 350 -4.11 -0.61 -14.68
N ILE A 351 -5.18 -0.22 -15.36
CA ILE A 351 -5.12 0.75 -16.46
C ILE A 351 -6.05 1.93 -16.16
N GLU A 352 -5.49 3.15 -16.15
CA GLU A 352 -6.23 4.40 -15.94
C GLU A 352 -5.87 5.46 -16.98
N ASN A 353 -6.79 6.37 -17.29
CA ASN A 353 -6.52 7.52 -18.14
C ASN A 353 -6.36 8.77 -17.26
N ARG A 354 -5.16 9.37 -17.25
CA ARG A 354 -4.82 10.58 -16.49
C ARG A 354 -4.82 11.82 -17.37
N LYS A 355 -5.32 12.93 -16.83
CA LYS A 355 -5.33 14.25 -17.50
C LYS A 355 -4.83 15.32 -16.54
N SER A 356 -4.06 16.27 -17.07
CA SER A 356 -3.48 17.36 -16.29
C SER A 356 -4.52 18.43 -15.94
N VAL A 357 -5.48 18.08 -15.08
CA VAL A 357 -6.58 18.95 -14.61
C VAL A 357 -6.79 18.78 -13.11
N GLY A 358 -7.37 19.80 -12.45
CA GLY A 358 -7.55 19.76 -11.00
C GLY A 358 -6.21 19.66 -10.27
N PHE A 359 -6.12 18.79 -9.26
CA PHE A 359 -4.87 18.56 -8.55
C PHE A 359 -3.79 17.87 -9.40
N ASP A 360 -4.18 17.13 -10.45
CA ASP A 360 -3.26 16.56 -11.44
C ASP A 360 -2.69 17.58 -12.44
N SER A 361 -3.00 18.87 -12.31
CA SER A 361 -2.56 19.92 -13.26
C SER A 361 -1.04 20.06 -13.43
N ALA A 362 -0.25 19.51 -12.51
CA ALA A 362 1.21 19.51 -12.54
C ALA A 362 1.83 18.12 -12.81
N LEU A 363 1.05 17.15 -13.31
CA LEU A 363 1.58 15.86 -13.77
C LEU A 363 2.62 16.06 -14.88
N PRO A 364 3.64 15.18 -14.96
CA PRO A 364 4.69 15.24 -15.98
C PRO A 364 4.16 14.99 -17.40
N GLY A 365 3.10 14.21 -17.54
CA GLY A 365 2.38 13.96 -18.79
C GLY A 365 0.89 13.69 -18.59
N GLN A 366 0.25 13.20 -19.65
CA GLN A 366 -1.16 12.82 -19.64
C GLN A 366 -1.38 11.68 -20.63
N GLY A 367 -2.31 10.77 -20.37
CA GLY A 367 -2.49 9.60 -21.21
C GLY A 367 -2.98 8.41 -20.42
N LEU A 368 -2.88 7.25 -21.05
CA LEU A 368 -3.16 5.98 -20.41
C LEU A 368 -1.93 5.56 -19.60
N MET A 369 -2.10 5.31 -18.31
CA MET A 369 -1.09 4.71 -17.44
C MET A 369 -1.41 3.23 -17.31
N ILE A 370 -0.38 2.39 -17.39
CA ILE A 370 -0.48 0.95 -17.20
C ILE A 370 0.41 0.61 -16.01
N TYR A 371 -0.19 0.10 -14.94
CA TYR A 371 0.52 -0.33 -13.76
C TYR A 371 0.57 -1.86 -13.70
N HIS A 372 1.75 -2.44 -13.49
CA HIS A 372 1.90 -3.87 -13.19
C HIS A 372 1.93 -4.05 -11.68
N ILE A 373 0.99 -4.83 -11.16
CA ILE A 373 0.81 -5.03 -9.72
C ILE A 373 1.24 -6.44 -9.34
N ASP A 374 1.99 -6.58 -8.25
CA ASP A 374 2.22 -7.86 -7.58
C ASP A 374 2.04 -7.77 -6.06
N GLU A 375 0.87 -8.20 -5.59
CA GLU A 375 0.48 -8.17 -4.18
C GLU A 375 1.39 -9.04 -3.27
N ASN A 376 2.22 -9.96 -3.81
CA ASN A 376 3.18 -10.72 -3.01
C ASN A 376 4.36 -9.88 -2.53
N LYS A 377 4.55 -8.67 -3.08
CA LYS A 377 5.62 -7.75 -2.67
C LYS A 377 5.22 -6.85 -1.49
N GLY A 378 3.93 -6.83 -1.14
CA GLY A 378 3.44 -6.40 0.17
C GLY A 378 3.34 -7.61 1.12
N TRP A 379 3.64 -7.42 2.41
CA TRP A 379 3.36 -8.45 3.43
C TRP A 379 2.29 -7.92 4.40
N GLY A 380 1.84 -8.74 5.35
CA GLY A 380 1.05 -8.30 6.52
C GLY A 380 -0.41 -8.75 6.52
N MET A 381 -1.00 -8.86 7.71
CA MET A 381 -2.30 -9.50 7.98
C MET A 381 -3.51 -8.86 7.24
N ASN A 382 -3.29 -7.70 6.60
CA ASN A 382 -4.29 -6.94 5.85
C ASN A 382 -3.78 -6.47 4.45
N ASN A 383 -2.73 -7.05 3.84
CA ASN A 383 -2.00 -6.56 2.63
C ASN A 383 -1.08 -5.32 2.82
N TRP A 384 -0.78 -4.89 4.06
CA TRP A 384 -0.14 -3.57 4.32
C TRP A 384 1.07 -3.52 5.27
N GLY A 385 1.56 -4.63 5.80
CA GLY A 385 2.71 -4.67 6.72
C GLY A 385 3.88 -5.51 6.23
N GLY A 386 4.99 -4.88 5.80
CA GLY A 386 6.34 -5.48 5.81
C GLY A 386 6.79 -6.31 4.60
N GLY A 387 6.81 -5.75 3.40
CA GLY A 387 7.45 -6.35 2.20
C GLY A 387 8.43 -5.38 1.54
N THR A 388 9.08 -5.79 0.44
CA THR A 388 9.96 -4.89 -0.34
C THR A 388 9.18 -3.74 -0.95
N VAL A 389 7.85 -3.86 -1.11
CA VAL A 389 7.04 -2.83 -1.78
C VAL A 389 7.66 -2.51 -3.14
N ASN A 390 8.23 -1.32 -3.33
CA ASN A 390 8.88 -0.89 -4.57
C ASN A 390 10.42 -0.87 -4.48
N ASP A 391 11.02 -1.42 -3.42
CA ASP A 391 12.48 -1.46 -3.18
C ASP A 391 13.23 -2.48 -4.05
N ASP A 392 12.53 -3.24 -4.90
CA ASP A 392 13.15 -4.18 -5.85
C ASP A 392 12.78 -3.71 -7.26
N GLU A 393 13.72 -3.06 -7.94
CA GLU A 393 13.47 -2.47 -9.26
C GLU A 393 13.08 -3.52 -10.29
N THR A 394 13.49 -4.77 -10.06
CA THR A 394 13.19 -5.88 -10.98
C THR A 394 11.84 -6.53 -10.70
N HIS A 395 11.20 -6.20 -9.57
CA HIS A 395 9.95 -6.83 -9.15
C HIS A 395 9.22 -6.01 -8.06
N LYS A 396 8.51 -4.96 -8.47
CA LYS A 396 7.82 -4.00 -7.59
C LYS A 396 6.41 -4.47 -7.18
N LEU A 397 5.86 -3.90 -6.10
CA LEU A 397 4.45 -4.04 -5.72
C LEU A 397 3.56 -3.27 -6.71
N VAL A 398 3.94 -2.03 -7.02
CA VAL A 398 3.28 -1.20 -8.02
C VAL A 398 4.35 -0.69 -8.96
N ASP A 399 4.39 -1.24 -10.17
CA ASP A 399 5.28 -0.79 -11.24
C ASP A 399 4.53 0.05 -12.26
N LEU A 400 5.17 1.07 -12.84
CA LEU A 400 4.62 1.82 -13.96
C LEU A 400 5.33 1.40 -15.24
N GLU A 401 4.56 0.86 -16.20
CA GLU A 401 5.09 0.44 -17.50
C GLU A 401 5.35 1.66 -18.40
N GLU A 402 6.54 2.28 -18.28
CA GLU A 402 6.93 3.51 -18.99
C GLU A 402 6.84 3.35 -20.52
N ALA A 403 5.88 4.01 -21.17
CA ALA A 403 5.51 3.76 -22.57
C ALA A 403 6.65 3.98 -23.58
N ASP A 404 7.67 4.76 -23.25
CA ASP A 404 8.82 5.00 -24.11
C ASP A 404 9.94 3.95 -23.97
N GLY A 405 9.90 3.12 -22.93
CA GLY A 405 10.88 2.09 -22.63
C GLY A 405 12.26 2.63 -22.24
N ASN A 406 12.33 3.83 -21.67
CA ASN A 406 13.59 4.37 -21.14
C ASN A 406 13.95 3.81 -19.76
N ASP A 407 12.96 3.29 -19.03
CA ASP A 407 13.09 2.85 -17.64
C ASP A 407 13.69 3.97 -16.77
N ASP A 408 13.25 5.22 -16.98
CA ASP A 408 13.84 6.40 -16.34
C ASP A 408 13.51 6.43 -14.84
N LEU A 409 12.33 5.93 -14.45
CA LEU A 409 11.96 5.75 -13.04
C LEU A 409 12.83 4.69 -12.38
N ASP A 410 13.03 3.55 -13.03
CA ASP A 410 13.79 2.41 -12.51
C ASP A 410 15.28 2.69 -12.38
N ASN A 411 15.82 3.50 -13.30
CA ASN A 411 17.22 3.87 -13.30
C ASN A 411 17.51 5.19 -12.56
N ASN A 412 16.53 5.74 -11.84
CA ASN A 412 16.62 7.00 -11.10
C ASN A 412 17.16 8.16 -11.98
N GLN A 413 16.71 8.24 -13.23
CA GLN A 413 17.10 9.28 -14.19
C GLN A 413 16.21 10.53 -14.04
N ASN A 414 14.92 10.33 -13.82
CA ASN A 414 13.95 11.39 -13.56
C ASN A 414 12.78 10.89 -12.67
N ASN A 415 11.80 11.75 -12.38
CA ASN A 415 10.62 11.42 -11.56
C ASN A 415 9.37 11.17 -12.43
N GLY A 416 9.56 10.86 -13.70
CA GLY A 416 8.56 10.72 -14.74
C GLY A 416 8.52 11.91 -15.72
N ASP A 417 8.15 11.62 -16.97
CA ASP A 417 8.02 12.59 -18.06
C ASP A 417 6.81 12.30 -18.99
N ASP A 418 6.70 13.01 -20.12
CA ASP A 418 5.55 12.85 -21.01
C ASP A 418 5.63 11.59 -21.90
N GLY A 419 6.76 10.88 -21.87
CA GLY A 419 7.05 9.61 -22.53
C GLY A 419 6.48 8.40 -21.80
N ASP A 420 6.28 8.46 -20.47
CA ASP A 420 5.84 7.32 -19.66
C ASP A 420 4.39 6.89 -19.94
N SER A 421 3.55 7.83 -20.39
CA SER A 421 2.12 7.60 -20.64
C SER A 421 1.86 7.11 -22.07
N TYR A 422 0.82 6.30 -22.29
CA TYR A 422 0.42 5.88 -23.65
C TYR A 422 -0.65 6.83 -24.24
N PRO A 423 -0.52 7.30 -25.49
CA PRO A 423 0.66 7.15 -26.34
C PRO A 423 1.78 8.16 -26.03
N GLY A 424 1.54 9.15 -25.16
CA GLY A 424 2.60 10.04 -24.67
C GLY A 424 3.31 10.84 -25.76
N SER A 425 4.49 11.33 -25.45
CA SER A 425 5.41 11.93 -26.42
C SER A 425 6.14 10.89 -27.28
N SER A 426 6.24 9.64 -26.81
CA SER A 426 6.83 8.50 -27.52
C SER A 426 5.96 8.02 -28.69
N ASN A 427 4.68 8.36 -28.69
CA ASN A 427 3.64 7.87 -29.62
C ASN A 427 3.49 6.34 -29.57
N ASN A 428 3.78 5.70 -28.43
CA ASN A 428 3.62 4.26 -28.29
C ASN A 428 2.14 3.89 -28.17
N ILE A 429 1.60 3.19 -29.16
CA ILE A 429 0.18 2.80 -29.20
C ILE A 429 -0.05 1.31 -28.88
N GLU A 430 0.96 0.63 -28.36
CA GLU A 430 0.95 -0.81 -28.11
C GLU A 430 1.65 -1.19 -26.80
N PHE A 431 0.94 -1.95 -25.96
CA PHE A 431 1.50 -2.70 -24.83
C PHE A 431 1.11 -4.17 -25.01
N SER A 432 2.07 -5.04 -25.29
CA SER A 432 1.84 -6.46 -25.60
C SER A 432 3.04 -7.31 -25.22
N SER A 433 2.93 -8.63 -25.36
CA SER A 433 4.06 -9.55 -25.17
C SER A 433 5.21 -9.33 -26.17
N SER A 434 5.01 -8.50 -27.20
CA SER A 434 6.01 -8.18 -28.23
C SER A 434 6.49 -6.72 -28.25
N SER A 435 5.97 -5.87 -27.37
CA SER A 435 6.43 -4.48 -27.22
C SER A 435 7.59 -4.36 -26.22
N TYR A 436 8.07 -3.14 -25.99
CA TYR A 436 8.82 -2.77 -24.80
C TYR A 436 8.30 -1.40 -24.30
N PRO A 437 7.88 -1.29 -23.03
CA PRO A 437 7.76 -2.37 -22.05
C PRO A 437 6.67 -3.38 -22.47
N ASN A 438 6.59 -4.53 -21.79
CA ASN A 438 5.88 -5.70 -22.30
C ASN A 438 5.00 -6.37 -21.25
N SER A 439 3.92 -7.02 -21.69
CA SER A 439 2.93 -7.65 -20.81
C SER A 439 3.29 -9.06 -20.34
N ASN A 440 4.54 -9.52 -20.49
CA ASN A 440 4.92 -10.87 -20.06
C ASN A 440 4.93 -10.97 -18.53
N HIS A 441 4.75 -12.19 -18.04
CA HIS A 441 4.98 -12.48 -16.63
C HIS A 441 6.44 -12.24 -16.24
N TYR A 442 6.72 -12.01 -14.96
CA TYR A 442 8.09 -11.84 -14.45
C TYR A 442 9.05 -13.00 -14.78
N ASN A 443 8.53 -14.22 -14.96
CA ASN A 443 9.32 -15.37 -15.42
C ASN A 443 9.61 -15.40 -16.94
N GLY A 444 9.18 -14.36 -17.67
CA GLY A 444 9.38 -14.18 -19.10
C GLY A 444 8.38 -14.90 -20.01
N ASN A 445 7.39 -15.60 -19.44
CA ASN A 445 6.35 -16.26 -20.24
C ASN A 445 5.32 -15.25 -20.77
N THR A 446 4.80 -15.52 -21.96
CA THR A 446 3.77 -14.66 -22.58
C THR A 446 2.44 -14.79 -21.86
N SER A 447 1.89 -13.67 -21.39
CA SER A 447 0.56 -13.61 -20.77
C SER A 447 -0.59 -13.67 -21.78
N GLY A 448 -0.35 -13.22 -23.01
CA GLY A 448 -1.39 -13.02 -24.03
C GLY A 448 -2.24 -11.77 -23.82
N ILE A 449 -1.95 -10.98 -22.79
CA ILE A 449 -2.59 -9.69 -22.52
C ILE A 449 -2.03 -8.65 -23.50
N ALA A 450 -2.88 -7.80 -24.05
CA ALA A 450 -2.43 -6.68 -24.88
C ALA A 450 -3.41 -5.49 -24.86
N LEU A 451 -2.85 -4.29 -24.94
CA LEU A 451 -3.54 -3.07 -25.34
C LEU A 451 -2.96 -2.60 -26.67
N THR A 452 -3.80 -2.43 -27.68
CA THR A 452 -3.38 -2.05 -29.04
C THR A 452 -4.29 -0.97 -29.61
N ASP A 453 -3.83 -0.30 -30.67
CA ASP A 453 -4.54 0.80 -31.33
C ASP A 453 -4.98 1.90 -30.32
N ILE A 454 -4.12 2.17 -29.33
CA ILE A 454 -4.38 3.22 -28.33
C ILE A 454 -4.49 4.56 -29.05
N SER A 455 -5.65 5.20 -28.93
CA SER A 455 -5.93 6.48 -29.58
C SER A 455 -5.07 7.60 -29.02
N ASP A 456 -4.97 8.71 -29.76
CA ASP A 456 -4.37 9.96 -29.28
C ASP A 456 -4.97 10.41 -27.93
N GLN A 457 -4.28 11.33 -27.24
CA GLN A 457 -4.62 11.88 -25.91
C GLN A 457 -5.90 12.75 -25.87
N ASP A 458 -6.96 12.35 -26.57
CA ASP A 458 -8.31 12.89 -26.45
C ASP A 458 -8.83 12.75 -25.01
N THR A 459 -9.95 13.44 -24.70
CA THR A 459 -10.53 13.36 -23.35
C THR A 459 -10.84 11.93 -22.95
N VAL A 460 -11.41 11.11 -23.83
CA VAL A 460 -11.58 9.67 -23.62
C VAL A 460 -10.61 8.95 -24.54
N ILE A 461 -9.77 8.08 -23.99
CA ILE A 461 -8.85 7.24 -24.77
C ILE A 461 -9.60 5.97 -25.17
N ILE A 462 -9.38 5.51 -26.39
CA ILE A 462 -9.93 4.27 -26.93
C ILE A 462 -8.77 3.31 -27.22
N ALA A 463 -8.91 2.04 -26.87
CA ALA A 463 -7.96 1.00 -27.27
C ALA A 463 -8.64 -0.36 -27.45
N ASN A 464 -8.03 -1.25 -28.22
CA ASN A 464 -8.38 -2.67 -28.20
C ASN A 464 -7.73 -3.34 -27.00
N VAL A 465 -8.48 -4.18 -26.30
CA VAL A 465 -8.03 -4.91 -25.12
C VAL A 465 -8.14 -6.39 -25.37
N ASN A 466 -7.02 -7.09 -25.33
CA ASN A 466 -6.96 -8.55 -25.28
C ASN A 466 -6.64 -8.97 -23.85
N ILE A 467 -7.49 -9.84 -23.31
CA ILE A 467 -7.22 -10.50 -22.02
C ILE A 467 -6.53 -11.84 -22.28
N ARG A 468 -5.93 -12.42 -21.23
CA ARG A 468 -5.34 -13.75 -21.30
C ARG A 468 -6.37 -14.78 -21.80
N PRO A 469 -6.00 -15.71 -22.70
CA PRO A 469 -6.85 -16.85 -23.06
C PRO A 469 -7.07 -17.78 -21.86
N GLU A 470 -8.32 -18.03 -21.47
CA GLU A 470 -8.66 -18.99 -20.40
C GLU A 470 -8.21 -20.41 -20.80
N GLN A 471 -7.32 -21.03 -20.02
CA GLN A 471 -6.78 -22.37 -20.28
C GLN A 471 -7.34 -23.42 -19.31
N GLY A 472 -8.66 -23.62 -19.32
CA GLY A 472 -9.30 -24.70 -18.57
C GLY A 472 -10.46 -24.22 -17.70
N TYR A 473 -10.85 -25.03 -16.71
CA TYR A 473 -11.77 -24.64 -15.66
C TYR A 473 -11.00 -24.63 -14.34
N ALA A 474 -10.77 -23.45 -13.76
CA ALA A 474 -10.22 -23.35 -12.42
C ALA A 474 -11.22 -23.96 -11.41
N ILE A 475 -10.80 -25.00 -10.68
CA ILE A 475 -11.59 -25.53 -9.57
C ILE A 475 -11.19 -24.71 -8.34
N VAL A 476 -12.17 -24.01 -7.77
CA VAL A 476 -12.03 -22.85 -6.87
C VAL A 476 -11.05 -23.06 -5.69
N TYR A 477 -10.33 -21.97 -5.45
CA TYR A 477 -9.37 -21.60 -4.41
C TYR A 477 -9.90 -21.70 -2.97
N ASP A 478 -9.01 -21.97 -2.01
CA ASP A 478 -9.25 -21.71 -0.58
C ASP A 478 -8.88 -20.24 -0.30
N GLU A 479 -9.89 -19.37 -0.15
CA GLU A 479 -9.75 -17.91 0.06
C GLU A 479 -8.86 -17.51 1.23
N LEU A 480 -8.63 -18.41 2.20
CA LEU A 480 -7.82 -18.14 3.38
C LEU A 480 -6.38 -18.63 3.25
N GLY A 481 -6.05 -19.32 2.16
CA GLY A 481 -4.78 -19.98 1.91
C GLY A 481 -4.45 -21.07 2.94
N ILE A 482 -3.43 -21.88 2.62
CA ILE A 482 -2.84 -22.81 3.59
C ILE A 482 -1.73 -22.05 4.33
N SER A 483 -2.11 -21.18 5.28
CA SER A 483 -1.14 -20.42 6.07
C SER A 483 -0.37 -21.33 7.03
N GLY A 484 0.96 -21.39 6.86
CA GLY A 484 1.83 -22.11 7.78
C GLY A 484 1.72 -21.61 9.23
N LEU A 485 1.63 -20.29 9.42
CA LEU A 485 1.57 -19.65 10.74
C LEU A 485 0.27 -19.94 11.49
N SER A 486 -0.83 -20.14 10.77
CA SER A 486 -2.14 -20.51 11.34
C SER A 486 -2.22 -21.97 11.77
N TYR A 487 -1.37 -22.83 11.19
CA TYR A 487 -1.34 -24.29 11.41
C TYR A 487 -0.11 -24.79 12.19
N GLY A 488 0.53 -23.92 12.97
CA GLY A 488 1.58 -24.35 13.90
C GLY A 488 2.96 -24.57 13.28
N TYR A 489 3.31 -23.82 12.21
CA TYR A 489 4.69 -23.61 11.75
C TYR A 489 5.57 -23.04 12.87
N SER A 490 5.98 -23.89 13.79
CA SER A 490 6.91 -23.56 14.86
C SER A 490 8.05 -24.58 14.94
N ASP A 491 7.96 -25.68 14.19
CA ASP A 491 8.97 -26.73 14.15
C ASP A 491 9.14 -27.30 12.73
N PRO A 492 10.22 -26.97 12.01
CA PRO A 492 10.52 -27.53 10.69
C PRO A 492 10.81 -29.05 10.72
N ALA A 493 10.89 -29.68 11.91
CA ALA A 493 11.05 -31.13 12.04
C ALA A 493 9.73 -31.92 12.01
N VAL A 494 8.58 -31.26 11.78
CA VAL A 494 7.25 -31.90 11.78
C VAL A 494 6.61 -31.77 10.39
N ASP A 495 6.41 -32.91 9.73
CA ASP A 495 5.63 -33.01 8.49
C ASP A 495 4.27 -32.32 8.68
N THR A 496 4.05 -31.25 7.92
CA THR A 496 2.82 -30.46 7.98
C THR A 496 2.01 -30.67 6.71
N TRP A 497 0.74 -31.02 6.90
CA TRP A 497 -0.16 -31.38 5.81
C TRP A 497 -1.30 -30.38 5.71
N GLY A 498 -1.52 -29.86 4.51
CA GLY A 498 -2.73 -29.12 4.11
C GLY A 498 -3.46 -29.87 3.01
N GLY A 499 -4.66 -29.43 2.63
CA GLY A 499 -5.33 -30.02 1.49
C GLY A 499 -6.74 -29.50 1.26
N VAL A 500 -7.23 -29.70 0.04
CA VAL A 500 -8.53 -29.19 -0.43
C VAL A 500 -9.34 -30.35 -1.00
N LEU A 501 -10.61 -30.41 -0.60
CA LEU A 501 -11.59 -31.34 -1.14
C LEU A 501 -12.36 -30.64 -2.27
N PHE A 502 -12.35 -31.25 -3.46
CA PHE A 502 -12.95 -30.70 -4.66
C PHE A 502 -14.14 -31.53 -5.10
N THR A 503 -15.21 -30.86 -5.57
CA THR A 503 -16.38 -31.50 -6.20
C THR A 503 -16.58 -30.92 -7.61
N PRO A 504 -16.24 -31.66 -8.68
CA PRO A 504 -16.39 -31.19 -10.06
C PRO A 504 -17.85 -30.92 -10.45
N THR A 505 -18.08 -29.88 -11.25
CA THR A 505 -19.39 -29.54 -11.85
C THR A 505 -19.59 -30.13 -13.25
N GLY A 506 -18.61 -30.88 -13.76
CA GLY A 506 -18.66 -31.58 -15.04
C GLY A 506 -17.61 -32.69 -15.13
N ASP A 507 -17.79 -33.59 -16.10
CA ASP A 507 -16.80 -34.63 -16.41
C ASP A 507 -15.58 -34.03 -17.14
N GLY A 508 -14.38 -34.52 -16.82
CA GLY A 508 -13.15 -34.01 -17.42
C GLY A 508 -11.89 -34.75 -17.00
N TYR A 509 -10.76 -34.06 -17.14
CA TYR A 509 -9.45 -34.55 -16.69
C TYR A 509 -8.76 -33.46 -15.87
N LEU A 510 -8.25 -33.82 -14.70
CA LEU A 510 -7.28 -33.03 -13.96
C LEU A 510 -5.92 -33.19 -14.64
N THR A 511 -5.48 -32.14 -15.34
CA THR A 511 -4.23 -32.10 -16.10
C THR A 511 -3.14 -31.30 -15.42
N GLU A 512 -3.49 -30.53 -14.39
CA GLU A 512 -2.60 -29.59 -13.72
C GLU A 512 -3.14 -29.24 -12.34
N VAL A 513 -2.24 -28.89 -11.42
CA VAL A 513 -2.56 -28.29 -10.13
C VAL A 513 -1.68 -27.05 -9.99
N ASP A 514 -2.30 -25.88 -9.91
CA ASP A 514 -1.58 -24.64 -9.68
C ASP A 514 -1.49 -24.37 -8.17
N VAL A 515 -0.29 -24.00 -7.72
CA VAL A 515 0.01 -23.74 -6.30
C VAL A 515 0.57 -22.35 -6.16
N GLY A 516 -0.11 -21.51 -5.37
CA GLY A 516 0.35 -20.17 -5.05
C GLY A 516 1.36 -20.17 -3.92
N LEU A 517 2.54 -19.60 -4.16
CA LEU A 517 3.65 -19.55 -3.21
C LEU A 517 4.05 -18.11 -2.91
N VAL A 518 4.09 -17.74 -1.64
CA VAL A 518 4.56 -16.40 -1.23
C VAL A 518 6.08 -16.38 -1.03
N ALA A 519 6.72 -17.54 -0.89
CA ALA A 519 8.17 -17.65 -0.66
C ALA A 519 8.94 -17.95 -1.95
N GLU A 520 10.09 -17.28 -2.11
CA GLU A 520 11.01 -17.44 -3.26
C GLU A 520 11.76 -18.78 -3.29
N GLN A 521 11.62 -19.64 -2.28
CA GLN A 521 12.14 -21.01 -2.36
C GLN A 521 11.23 -21.96 -1.58
N ALA A 522 10.62 -22.89 -2.29
CA ALA A 522 9.74 -23.89 -1.69
C ALA A 522 10.00 -25.28 -2.27
N THR A 523 10.00 -26.28 -1.38
CA THR A 523 9.87 -27.69 -1.78
C THR A 523 8.60 -28.24 -1.15
N PHE A 524 7.71 -28.76 -1.98
CA PHE A 524 6.44 -29.33 -1.55
C PHE A 524 6.09 -30.57 -2.36
N GLU A 525 5.26 -31.42 -1.77
CA GLU A 525 4.71 -32.59 -2.42
C GLU A 525 3.20 -32.46 -2.54
N ILE A 526 2.68 -32.69 -3.74
CA ILE A 526 1.26 -32.79 -4.02
C ILE A 526 0.88 -34.25 -4.03
N TYR A 527 -0.21 -34.60 -3.36
CA TYR A 527 -0.85 -35.91 -3.38
C TYR A 527 -2.30 -35.76 -3.81
N ILE A 528 -2.73 -36.59 -4.75
CA ILE A 528 -4.10 -36.57 -5.29
C ILE A 528 -4.76 -37.88 -4.86
N TYR A 529 -5.95 -37.79 -4.25
CA TYR A 529 -6.69 -38.90 -3.70
C TYR A 529 -8.12 -38.96 -4.22
N GLU A 530 -8.69 -40.15 -4.26
CA GLU A 530 -10.06 -40.42 -4.71
C GLU A 530 -11.14 -39.78 -3.84
N SER A 531 -10.85 -39.41 -2.59
CA SER A 531 -11.82 -38.81 -1.65
C SER A 531 -11.14 -38.38 -0.34
N PHE A 532 -11.86 -37.65 0.51
CA PHE A 532 -11.48 -37.37 1.90
C PHE A 532 -12.71 -37.40 2.81
N ASP A 533 -12.62 -38.10 3.94
CA ASP A 533 -13.75 -38.27 4.86
C ASP A 533 -13.80 -37.24 6.01
N GLY A 534 -12.89 -36.26 5.98
CA GLY A 534 -12.68 -35.28 7.05
C GLY A 534 -11.55 -35.64 8.02
N ASN A 535 -11.03 -36.88 7.98
CA ASN A 535 -9.88 -37.30 8.79
C ASN A 535 -8.82 -38.05 7.99
N THR A 536 -9.21 -38.85 6.99
CA THR A 536 -8.31 -39.73 6.24
C THR A 536 -8.56 -39.60 4.74
N PRO A 537 -7.51 -39.46 3.91
CA PRO A 537 -7.66 -39.53 2.46
C PRO A 537 -7.99 -40.96 1.99
N GLY A 538 -8.69 -41.04 0.87
CA GLY A 538 -9.01 -42.28 0.17
C GLY A 538 -7.81 -42.88 -0.58
N GLY A 539 -8.07 -43.63 -1.66
CA GLY A 539 -7.00 -44.18 -2.49
C GLY A 539 -6.17 -43.08 -3.17
N GLU A 540 -4.84 -43.18 -3.11
CA GLU A 540 -3.95 -42.25 -3.83
C GLU A 540 -4.02 -42.54 -5.34
N LEU A 541 -4.26 -41.48 -6.11
CA LEU A 541 -4.32 -41.47 -7.56
C LEU A 541 -2.97 -41.07 -8.17
N ALA A 542 -2.29 -40.08 -7.58
CA ALA A 542 -0.98 -39.62 -8.01
C ALA A 542 -0.27 -38.84 -6.89
N ASN A 543 1.05 -38.68 -7.02
CA ASN A 543 1.82 -37.74 -6.24
C ASN A 543 2.90 -37.07 -7.11
N LYS A 544 3.34 -35.88 -6.72
CA LYS A 544 4.41 -35.15 -7.40
C LYS A 544 5.18 -34.27 -6.42
N SER A 545 6.50 -34.38 -6.44
CA SER A 545 7.40 -33.50 -5.69
C SER A 545 7.83 -32.33 -6.58
N VAL A 546 7.76 -31.13 -6.04
CA VAL A 546 8.07 -29.88 -6.73
C VAL A 546 9.06 -29.09 -5.89
N THR A 547 10.13 -28.66 -6.53
CA THR A 547 11.08 -27.69 -5.96
C THR A 547 11.11 -26.50 -6.91
N THR A 548 10.82 -25.33 -6.37
CA THR A 548 10.81 -24.07 -7.10
C THR A 548 11.60 -23.03 -6.33
N THR A 549 12.18 -22.10 -7.07
CA THR A 549 12.86 -20.91 -6.56
C THR A 549 12.10 -19.64 -6.95
N GLU A 550 10.83 -19.77 -7.32
CA GLU A 550 9.96 -18.69 -7.73
C GLU A 550 8.79 -18.61 -6.75
N SER A 551 8.45 -17.40 -6.31
CA SER A 551 7.15 -17.08 -5.72
C SER A 551 6.09 -16.90 -6.82
N GLY A 552 4.82 -16.79 -6.45
CA GLY A 552 3.67 -16.73 -7.36
C GLY A 552 3.07 -18.10 -7.68
N TRP A 553 2.37 -18.20 -8.80
CA TRP A 553 1.69 -19.43 -9.22
C TRP A 553 2.67 -20.42 -9.87
N VAL A 554 2.75 -21.62 -9.30
CA VAL A 554 3.52 -22.73 -9.85
C VAL A 554 2.58 -23.80 -10.37
N SER A 555 2.64 -24.00 -11.69
CA SER A 555 1.84 -25.00 -12.39
C SER A 555 2.46 -26.39 -12.36
N VAL A 556 1.75 -27.33 -11.74
CA VAL A 556 2.21 -28.70 -11.55
C VAL A 556 1.43 -29.63 -12.47
N SER A 557 2.00 -29.92 -13.64
CA SER A 557 1.33 -30.79 -14.61
C SER A 557 1.08 -32.20 -14.04
N ILE A 558 -0.14 -32.68 -14.22
CA ILE A 558 -0.60 -34.00 -13.80
C ILE A 558 -0.80 -34.87 -15.04
N ASP A 559 -0.52 -36.16 -14.93
CA ASP A 559 -0.74 -37.16 -15.98
C ASP A 559 -2.24 -37.46 -16.18
N SER A 560 -3.06 -36.43 -16.41
CA SER A 560 -4.48 -36.47 -16.80
C SER A 560 -5.31 -37.48 -16.02
N ILE A 561 -5.75 -37.11 -14.82
CA ILE A 561 -6.61 -37.95 -13.97
C ILE A 561 -8.07 -37.69 -14.33
N ALA A 562 -8.84 -38.72 -14.66
CA ALA A 562 -10.26 -38.55 -14.95
C ALA A 562 -11.03 -38.08 -13.70
N VAL A 563 -11.80 -37.01 -13.86
CA VAL A 563 -12.71 -36.48 -12.83
C VAL A 563 -14.15 -36.54 -13.36
N TYR A 564 -15.10 -36.77 -12.45
CA TYR A 564 -16.51 -36.98 -12.80
C TYR A 564 -17.39 -35.98 -12.08
N GLU A 565 -18.46 -35.55 -12.75
CA GLU A 565 -19.45 -34.64 -12.20
C GLU A 565 -19.96 -35.12 -10.84
N ASN A 566 -20.00 -34.23 -9.85
CA ASN A 566 -20.49 -34.48 -8.49
C ASN A 566 -19.76 -35.63 -7.75
N THR A 567 -18.52 -35.95 -8.13
CA THR A 567 -17.69 -36.95 -7.46
C THR A 567 -16.47 -36.30 -6.85
N ASP A 568 -16.38 -36.33 -5.52
CA ASP A 568 -15.30 -35.67 -4.81
C ASP A 568 -13.93 -36.28 -5.12
N PHE A 569 -12.89 -35.46 -5.09
CA PHE A 569 -11.50 -35.89 -5.00
C PHE A 569 -10.72 -34.92 -4.10
N PHE A 570 -9.63 -35.37 -3.50
CA PHE A 570 -8.89 -34.59 -2.51
C PHE A 570 -7.45 -34.37 -2.94
N ILE A 571 -6.96 -33.15 -2.84
CA ILE A 571 -5.55 -32.85 -3.05
C ILE A 571 -4.93 -32.47 -1.71
N GLY A 572 -3.96 -33.27 -1.27
CA GLY A 572 -3.14 -33.00 -0.10
C GLY A 572 -1.79 -32.37 -0.50
N PHE A 573 -1.30 -31.48 0.35
CA PHE A 573 -0.01 -30.82 0.24
C PHE A 573 0.83 -31.15 1.46
N ASN A 574 2.06 -31.59 1.23
CA ASN A 574 3.05 -31.75 2.28
C ASN A 574 4.16 -30.72 2.06
N MET A 575 4.40 -29.88 3.06
CA MET A 575 5.47 -28.89 3.05
C MET A 575 6.57 -29.36 3.99
N ASN A 576 7.60 -30.01 3.43
CA ASN A 576 8.77 -30.47 4.16
C ASN A 576 9.96 -29.58 3.83
N GLU A 577 10.37 -28.72 4.76
CA GLU A 577 11.70 -28.11 4.71
C GLU A 577 12.74 -29.16 5.15
N ASN A 578 13.33 -29.89 4.19
CA ASN A 578 14.54 -30.68 4.46
C ASN A 578 15.80 -29.86 4.25
#